data_AF-A0A958Y5N1-F1
#
_entry.id   AF-A0A958Y5N1-F1
#
_cell.length_a   1.000
_cell.length_b   1.000
_cell.length_c   1.000
_cell.angle_alpha   90.00
_cell.angle_beta   90.00
_cell.angle_gamma   90.00
#
_symmetry.space_group_name_H-M   'P 1'
#
loop_
_entity.id
_entity.type
_entity.pdbx_description
1 polymer ?
#
loop_
_entity_poly.entity_id
_entity_poly.type
_entity_poly.pdbx_seq_one_letter_code
_entity_poly.pdbx_strand_id
1 'polypeptide(L)'
;MRNLILTVAVVGALLGLAAVQYHFLRIAIQLEKVRFDKEARQALQAVVEQVEHDPVLGQQLSLLQGLRTGAPANPANDRALALADTVTRLIDNTLAAEGLSLNYAFAIKEGLLLYPVVSGPGFRPEEEEAYRTYVQLLQGQLRKDCNCDLFFYLQ
;
A
#
# COMPACT_ATOMS: atom_id res chain seq x y z
N MET A 1 -2.31 -51.21 34.46
CA MET A 1 -1.13 -50.62 33.79
C MET A 1 -1.22 -50.62 32.26
N ARG A 2 -1.62 -51.74 31.61
CA ARG A 2 -1.65 -51.85 30.13
C ARG A 2 -2.51 -50.80 29.41
N ASN A 3 -3.67 -50.44 29.95
CA ASN A 3 -4.54 -49.42 29.33
C ASN A 3 -3.93 -48.01 29.39
N LEU A 4 -3.16 -47.69 30.43
CA LEU A 4 -2.60 -46.35 30.64
C LEU A 4 -1.47 -46.05 29.65
N ILE A 5 -0.67 -47.08 29.31
CA ILE A 5 0.37 -47.00 28.27
C ILE A 5 -0.25 -46.74 26.89
N LEU A 6 -1.36 -47.43 26.58
CA LEU A 6 -2.12 -47.20 25.35
C LEU A 6 -2.70 -45.79 25.27
N THR A 7 -3.25 -45.26 26.38
CA THR A 7 -3.79 -43.90 26.40
C THR A 7 -2.70 -42.86 26.17
N VAL A 8 -1.54 -43.00 26.82
CA VAL A 8 -0.41 -42.08 26.65
C VAL A 8 0.13 -42.13 25.23
N ALA A 9 0.23 -43.32 24.61
CA ALA A 9 0.66 -43.46 23.23
C ALA A 9 -0.30 -42.76 22.25
N VAL A 10 -1.61 -42.91 22.43
CA VAL A 10 -2.63 -42.26 21.60
C VAL A 10 -2.61 -40.74 21.78
N VAL A 11 -2.52 -40.25 23.01
CA VAL A 11 -2.44 -38.81 23.29
C VAL A 11 -1.16 -38.21 22.71
N GLY A 12 -0.02 -38.90 22.86
CA GLY A 12 1.25 -38.47 22.26
C GLY A 12 1.19 -38.39 20.73
N ALA A 13 0.57 -39.38 20.09
CA ALA A 13 0.36 -39.38 18.65
C ALA A 13 -0.54 -38.21 18.19
N LEU A 14 -1.62 -37.93 18.91
CA LEU A 14 -2.52 -36.80 18.62
C LEU A 14 -1.83 -35.44 18.80
N LEU A 15 -1.04 -35.27 19.86
CA LEU A 15 -0.26 -34.05 20.08
C LEU A 15 0.82 -33.86 19.01
N GLY A 16 1.48 -34.94 18.59
CA GLY A 16 2.43 -34.90 17.47
C GLY A 16 1.77 -34.47 16.17
N LEU A 17 0.58 -35.00 15.87
CA LEU A 17 -0.19 -34.63 14.68
C LEU A 17 -0.59 -33.14 14.72
N ALA A 18 -1.04 -32.65 15.88
CA ALA A 18 -1.40 -31.25 16.07
C ALA A 18 -0.20 -30.31 15.89
N ALA A 19 0.98 -30.70 16.38
CA ALA A 19 2.20 -29.92 16.20
C ALA A 19 2.61 -29.81 14.72
N VAL A 20 2.48 -30.90 13.96
CA VAL A 20 2.75 -30.92 12.51
C VAL A 20 1.75 -30.03 11.76
N GLN A 21 0.45 -30.14 12.06
CA GLN A 21 -0.58 -29.29 11.46
C GLN A 21 -0.32 -27.81 11.75
N TYR A 22 0.05 -27.46 13.00
CA TYR A 22 0.42 -26.10 13.37
C TYR A 22 1.64 -25.59 12.59
N HIS A 23 2.64 -26.43 12.40
CA HIS A 23 3.83 -26.06 11.64
C HIS A 23 3.52 -25.78 10.17
N PHE A 24 2.72 -26.63 9.52
CA PHE A 24 2.27 -26.40 8.15
C PHE A 24 1.42 -25.13 8.02
N LEU A 25 0.51 -24.88 8.96
CA LEU A 25 -0.29 -23.66 8.96
C LEU A 25 0.60 -22.42 9.02
N ARG A 26 1.63 -22.43 9.89
CA ARG A 26 2.56 -21.32 10.02
C ARG A 26 3.34 -21.06 8.73
N ILE A 27 3.82 -22.12 8.08
CA ILE A 27 4.55 -22.00 6.80
C ILE A 27 3.61 -21.48 5.70
N ALA A 28 2.38 -22.00 5.62
CA ALA A 28 1.39 -21.56 4.65
C ALA A 28 1.08 -20.06 4.79
N ILE A 29 0.84 -19.58 6.01
CA ILE A 29 0.61 -18.16 6.29
C ILE A 29 1.80 -17.31 5.88
N GLN A 30 3.03 -17.77 6.15
CA GLN A 30 4.24 -17.04 5.76
C GLN A 30 4.39 -16.95 4.24
N LEU A 31 4.15 -18.05 3.52
CA LEU A 31 4.22 -18.09 2.07
C LEU A 31 3.14 -17.21 1.42
N GLU A 32 1.92 -17.26 1.95
CA GLU A 32 0.81 -16.43 1.50
C GLU A 32 1.12 -14.95 1.70
N LYS A 33 1.69 -14.58 2.86
CA LYS A 33 2.16 -13.22 3.12
C LYS A 33 3.23 -12.77 2.12
N VAL A 34 4.25 -13.59 1.86
CA VAL A 34 5.31 -13.23 0.90
C VAL A 34 4.76 -13.07 -0.51
N ARG A 35 3.84 -13.95 -0.91
CA ARG A 35 3.18 -13.87 -2.22
C ARG A 35 2.35 -12.58 -2.32
N PHE A 36 1.55 -12.30 -1.31
CA PHE A 36 0.75 -11.08 -1.22
C PHE A 36 1.61 -9.82 -1.25
N ASP A 37 2.70 -9.77 -0.49
CA ASP A 37 3.65 -8.66 -0.47
C ASP A 37 4.25 -8.40 -1.86
N LYS A 38 4.49 -9.47 -2.63
CA LYS A 38 4.99 -9.36 -3.99
C LYS A 38 3.93 -8.81 -4.94
N GLU A 39 2.71 -9.36 -4.90
CA GLU A 39 1.58 -8.91 -5.74
C GLU A 39 1.24 -7.44 -5.46
N ALA A 40 1.18 -7.03 -4.18
CA ALA A 40 0.95 -5.64 -3.78
C ALA A 40 2.05 -4.68 -4.29
N ARG A 41 3.34 -5.09 -4.21
CA ARG A 41 4.45 -4.29 -4.75
C ARG A 41 4.39 -4.16 -6.28
N GLN A 42 3.97 -5.21 -6.98
CA GLN A 42 3.82 -5.18 -8.43
C GLN A 42 2.67 -4.25 -8.85
N ALA A 43 1.53 -4.34 -8.15
CA ALA A 43 0.41 -3.43 -8.37
C ALA A 43 0.82 -1.97 -8.12
N LEU A 44 1.56 -1.71 -7.04
CA LEU A 44 2.07 -0.36 -6.75
C LEU A 44 3.00 0.16 -7.86
N GLN A 45 3.88 -0.71 -8.35
CA GLN A 45 4.79 -0.34 -9.44
C GLN A 45 4.02 -0.02 -10.73
N ALA A 46 2.96 -0.76 -11.04
CA ALA A 46 2.08 -0.48 -12.18
C ALA A 46 1.33 0.85 -12.02
N VAL A 47 0.84 1.16 -10.81
CA VAL A 47 0.23 2.47 -10.49
C VAL A 47 1.24 3.59 -10.72
N VAL A 48 2.46 3.45 -10.20
CA VAL A 48 3.55 4.43 -10.40
C VAL A 48 3.83 4.63 -11.88
N GLU A 49 3.98 3.54 -12.63
CA GLU A 49 4.25 3.60 -14.07
C GLU A 49 3.13 4.33 -14.83
N GLN A 50 1.86 4.06 -14.52
CA GLN A 50 0.73 4.75 -15.14
C GLN A 50 0.69 6.25 -14.79
N VAL A 51 0.95 6.60 -13.53
CA VAL A 51 1.02 8.01 -13.08
C VAL A 51 2.17 8.76 -13.77
N GLU A 52 3.30 8.10 -13.99
CA GLU A 52 4.45 8.71 -14.67
C GLU A 52 4.28 8.86 -16.18
N HIS A 53 3.56 7.92 -16.82
CA HIS A 53 3.32 7.95 -18.26
C HIS A 53 2.11 8.80 -18.65
N ASP A 54 1.25 9.18 -17.70
CA ASP A 54 0.12 10.08 -17.95
C ASP A 54 0.57 11.55 -17.92
N PRO A 55 0.62 12.24 -19.07
CA PRO A 55 1.06 13.64 -19.12
C PRO A 55 0.08 14.59 -18.43
N VAL A 56 -1.20 14.23 -18.32
CA VAL A 56 -2.25 15.04 -17.68
C VAL A 56 -2.10 14.98 -16.16
N LEU A 57 -1.93 13.78 -15.60
CA LEU A 57 -1.68 13.61 -14.17
C LEU A 57 -0.37 14.29 -13.76
N GLY A 58 0.69 14.12 -14.57
CA GLY A 58 1.97 14.76 -14.35
C GLY A 58 1.85 16.29 -14.26
N GLN A 59 1.16 16.90 -15.24
CA GLN A 59 0.96 18.35 -15.27
C GLN A 59 0.10 18.86 -14.09
N GLN A 60 -0.95 18.12 -13.72
CA GLN A 60 -1.82 18.50 -12.60
C GLN A 60 -1.09 18.45 -11.24
N LEU A 61 -0.23 17.45 -11.03
CA LEU A 61 0.62 17.34 -9.84
C LEU A 61 1.58 18.53 -9.75
N SER A 62 2.29 18.85 -10.84
CA SER A 62 3.22 19.99 -10.88
C SER A 62 2.52 21.33 -10.66
N LEU A 63 1.30 21.50 -11.18
CA LEU A 63 0.50 22.71 -10.96
C LEU A 63 0.07 22.85 -9.49
N LEU A 64 -0.37 21.76 -8.85
CA LEU A 64 -0.76 21.79 -7.44
C LEU A 64 0.41 22.07 -6.51
N GLN A 65 1.60 21.55 -6.82
CA GLN A 65 2.82 21.89 -6.09
C GLN A 65 3.14 23.39 -6.20
N GLY A 66 3.12 23.94 -7.42
CA GLY A 66 3.40 25.36 -7.66
C GLY A 66 2.40 26.33 -7.02
N LEU A 67 1.17 25.89 -6.75
CA LEU A 67 0.15 26.68 -6.06
C LEU A 67 0.33 26.67 -4.54
N ARG A 68 1.00 25.67 -3.98
CA ARG A 68 1.15 25.50 -2.53
C ARG A 68 2.24 26.38 -1.93
N THR A 69 3.22 26.79 -2.73
CA THR A 69 4.30 27.71 -2.33
C THR A 69 3.84 29.15 -2.11
N GLY A 70 2.54 29.48 -2.27
CA GLY A 70 2.11 30.89 -2.22
C GLY A 70 0.69 31.23 -1.75
N ALA A 71 -0.20 30.30 -1.35
CA ALA A 71 -1.56 30.71 -0.98
C ALA A 71 -2.23 29.83 0.09
N PRO A 72 -2.74 30.42 1.19
CA PRO A 72 -3.65 29.75 2.10
C PRO A 72 -5.08 29.82 1.53
N ALA A 73 -5.62 28.65 1.21
CA ALA A 73 -7.03 28.36 0.94
C ALA A 73 -7.63 28.80 -0.43
N ASN A 74 -8.25 27.80 -1.08
CA ASN A 74 -9.59 27.88 -1.71
C ASN A 74 -9.76 27.66 -3.24
N PRO A 75 -8.73 27.27 -4.02
CA PRO A 75 -8.99 26.48 -5.25
C PRO A 75 -8.04 25.28 -5.44
N ALA A 76 -6.96 25.22 -4.66
CA ALA A 76 -6.03 24.10 -4.66
C ALA A 76 -6.65 22.85 -4.00
N ASN A 77 -7.55 23.02 -3.03
CA ASN A 77 -8.20 21.90 -2.34
C ASN A 77 -9.16 21.12 -3.25
N ASP A 78 -10.02 21.80 -4.01
CA ASP A 78 -10.97 21.12 -4.91
C ASP A 78 -10.25 20.39 -6.05
N ARG A 79 -9.18 21.00 -6.58
CA ARG A 79 -8.31 20.37 -7.58
C ARG A 79 -7.52 19.19 -7.01
N ALA A 80 -7.02 19.31 -5.78
CA ALA A 80 -6.37 18.21 -5.08
C ALA A 80 -7.34 17.06 -4.78
N LEU A 81 -8.60 17.36 -4.45
CA LEU A 81 -9.65 16.36 -4.22
C LEU A 81 -10.00 15.62 -5.53
N ALA A 82 -10.22 16.34 -6.62
CA ALA A 82 -10.49 15.74 -7.93
C ALA A 82 -9.32 14.90 -8.46
N LEU A 83 -8.10 15.33 -8.18
CA LEU A 83 -6.90 14.55 -8.49
C LEU A 83 -6.79 13.32 -7.58
N ALA A 84 -7.10 13.45 -6.29
CA ALA A 84 -7.17 12.32 -5.37
C ALA A 84 -8.19 11.27 -5.85
N ASP A 85 -9.39 11.67 -6.29
CA ASP A 85 -10.39 10.75 -6.85
C ASP A 85 -9.91 10.06 -8.13
N THR A 86 -9.10 10.75 -8.94
CA THR A 86 -8.54 10.18 -10.17
C THR A 86 -7.45 9.16 -9.86
N VAL A 87 -6.55 9.47 -8.93
CA VAL A 87 -5.53 8.54 -8.44
C VAL A 87 -6.17 7.35 -7.72
N THR A 88 -7.20 7.58 -6.91
CA THR A 88 -7.99 6.51 -6.23
C THR A 88 -8.56 5.54 -7.27
N ARG A 89 -9.24 6.03 -8.30
CA ARG A 89 -9.80 5.17 -9.36
C ARG A 89 -8.72 4.41 -10.14
N LEU A 90 -7.56 5.03 -10.37
CA LEU A 90 -6.43 4.39 -11.02
C LEU A 90 -5.88 3.23 -10.18
N ILE A 91 -5.74 3.46 -8.87
CA ILE A 91 -5.35 2.42 -7.91
C ILE A 91 -6.40 1.30 -7.87
N ASP A 92 -7.68 1.64 -7.71
CA ASP A 92 -8.79 0.66 -7.66
C ASP A 92 -8.80 -0.23 -8.91
N ASN A 93 -8.69 0.37 -10.10
CA ASN A 93 -8.66 -0.36 -11.36
C ASN A 93 -7.43 -1.27 -11.48
N THR A 94 -6.28 -0.82 -10.98
CA THR A 94 -5.04 -1.60 -11.03
C THR A 94 -5.09 -2.77 -10.05
N LEU A 95 -5.57 -2.55 -8.83
CA LEU A 95 -5.78 -3.61 -7.85
C LEU A 95 -6.81 -4.63 -8.36
N ALA A 96 -7.93 -4.17 -8.92
CA ALA A 96 -8.95 -5.04 -9.49
C ALA A 96 -8.43 -5.86 -10.68
N ALA A 97 -7.56 -5.30 -11.52
CA ALA A 97 -6.92 -6.01 -12.64
C ALA A 97 -6.00 -7.14 -12.15
N GLU A 98 -5.35 -6.97 -11.01
CA GLU A 98 -4.54 -7.99 -10.33
C GLU A 98 -5.39 -8.93 -9.44
N GLY A 99 -6.72 -8.76 -9.40
CA GLY A 99 -7.62 -9.57 -8.56
C GLY A 99 -7.52 -9.29 -7.06
N LEU A 100 -6.95 -8.14 -6.68
CA LEU A 100 -6.76 -7.71 -5.30
C LEU A 100 -7.92 -6.80 -4.86
N SER A 101 -8.53 -7.11 -3.73
CA SER A 101 -9.54 -6.26 -3.06
C SER A 101 -9.04 -5.90 -1.69
N LEU A 102 -8.52 -4.67 -1.54
CA LEU A 102 -7.75 -4.26 -0.36
C LEU A 102 -8.22 -2.90 0.14
N ASN A 103 -8.27 -2.73 1.46
CA ASN A 103 -8.40 -1.40 2.05
C ASN A 103 -7.04 -0.73 1.98
N TYR A 104 -7.01 0.48 1.44
CA TYR A 104 -5.77 1.23 1.33
C TYR A 104 -5.96 2.71 1.64
N ALA A 105 -4.85 3.32 2.03
CA ALA A 105 -4.72 4.77 2.07
C ALA A 105 -3.51 5.15 1.21
N PHE A 106 -3.51 6.35 0.62
CA PHE A 106 -2.36 6.81 -0.14
C PHE A 106 -2.06 8.28 0.09
N ALA A 107 -0.81 8.64 -0.14
CA ALA A 107 -0.37 10.02 -0.18
C ALA A 107 0.70 10.20 -1.25
N ILE A 108 0.65 11.32 -1.96
CA ILE A 108 1.70 11.80 -2.83
C ILE A 108 2.33 12.98 -2.10
N LYS A 109 3.61 12.87 -1.71
CA LYS A 109 4.30 13.90 -0.91
C LYS A 109 5.56 14.36 -1.60
N GLU A 110 6.04 15.54 -1.26
CA GLU A 110 7.36 16.02 -1.68
C GLU A 110 8.41 15.57 -0.64
N GLY A 111 9.49 14.91 -1.07
CA GLY A 111 10.36 14.08 -0.22
C GLY A 111 10.99 14.71 1.05
N LEU A 112 10.91 16.03 1.28
CA LEU A 112 11.38 16.70 2.50
C LEU A 112 10.26 17.32 3.35
N LEU A 113 9.02 17.40 2.83
CA LEU A 113 7.89 18.01 3.51
C LEU A 113 6.90 16.92 3.95
N LEU A 114 6.56 16.92 5.23
CA LEU A 114 5.58 16.00 5.84
C LEU A 114 4.15 16.17 5.31
N TYR A 115 3.90 17.19 4.48
CA TYR A 115 2.56 17.54 4.03
C TYR A 115 2.28 16.97 2.63
N PRO A 116 1.28 16.10 2.45
CA PRO A 116 0.95 15.52 1.15
C PRO A 116 0.49 16.58 0.16
N VAL A 117 0.94 16.50 -1.09
CA VAL A 117 0.44 17.26 -2.24
C VAL A 117 -0.96 16.77 -2.60
N VAL A 118 -1.17 15.45 -2.56
CA VAL A 118 -2.45 14.77 -2.76
C VAL A 118 -2.54 13.64 -1.75
N SER A 119 -3.72 13.41 -1.16
CA SER A 119 -3.96 12.27 -0.28
C SER A 119 -5.31 11.64 -0.55
N GLY A 120 -5.36 10.33 -0.49
CA GLY A 120 -6.57 9.54 -0.64
C GLY A 120 -7.44 9.48 0.61
N PRO A 121 -8.63 8.89 0.49
CA PRO A 121 -9.49 8.60 1.64
C PRO A 121 -8.74 7.71 2.65
N GLY A 122 -8.86 8.04 3.95
CA GLY A 122 -8.24 7.28 5.04
C GLY A 122 -6.80 7.65 5.37
N PHE A 123 -6.13 8.52 4.60
CA PHE A 123 -4.79 8.98 4.95
C PHE A 123 -4.79 9.86 6.21
N ARG A 124 -3.94 9.53 7.19
CA ARG A 124 -3.76 10.31 8.43
C ARG A 124 -2.31 10.77 8.59
N PRO A 125 -1.99 12.08 8.53
CA PRO A 125 -0.60 12.53 8.60
C PRO A 125 0.09 12.18 9.93
N GLU A 126 -0.66 12.02 11.02
CA GLU A 126 -0.13 11.69 12.35
C GLU A 126 0.37 10.23 12.48
N GLU A 127 -0.06 9.33 11.58
CA GLU A 127 0.23 7.90 11.63
C GLU A 127 1.34 7.50 10.61
N GLU A 128 2.12 8.45 10.10
CA GLU A 128 3.12 8.27 9.03
C GLU A 128 4.17 7.17 9.26
N GLU A 129 4.50 6.84 10.51
CA GLU A 129 5.42 5.73 10.80
C GLU A 129 4.76 4.35 10.60
N ALA A 130 3.45 4.22 10.83
CA ALA A 130 2.69 2.99 10.61
C ALA A 130 2.55 2.63 9.12
N TYR A 131 2.97 3.55 8.27
CA TYR A 131 2.66 3.64 6.86
C TYR A 131 3.89 3.29 5.99
N ARG A 132 5.09 3.10 6.54
CA ARG A 132 6.32 2.83 5.76
C ARG A 132 6.38 1.49 5.00
N THR A 133 5.36 0.64 5.06
CA THR A 133 5.43 -0.75 4.56
C THR A 133 5.54 -0.83 3.03
N TYR A 134 4.88 0.06 2.28
CA TYR A 134 4.96 0.08 0.81
C TYR A 134 5.13 1.52 0.29
N VAL A 135 6.36 2.01 0.38
CA VAL A 135 6.78 3.30 -0.21
C VAL A 135 7.43 3.04 -1.56
N GLN A 136 6.92 3.67 -2.62
CA GLN A 136 7.57 3.59 -3.92
C GLN A 136 7.85 5.00 -4.46
N LEU A 137 9.13 5.23 -4.74
CA LEU A 137 9.59 6.49 -5.32
C LEU A 137 9.10 6.58 -6.76
N LEU A 138 8.50 7.72 -7.14
CA LEU A 138 8.39 8.08 -8.55
C LEU A 138 9.81 8.35 -9.05
N GLN A 139 10.26 7.70 -10.12
CA GLN A 139 11.61 7.82 -10.69
C GLN A 139 11.66 8.60 -12.01
N GLY A 140 10.51 8.92 -12.61
CA GLY A 140 10.36 9.56 -13.92
C GLY A 140 10.41 11.09 -13.91
N GLN A 141 9.77 11.71 -14.91
CA GLN A 141 9.76 13.17 -15.12
C GLN A 141 9.14 13.90 -13.91
N LEU A 142 8.12 13.31 -13.29
CA LEU A 142 7.53 13.78 -12.03
C LEU A 142 8.53 13.85 -10.88
N ARG A 143 9.54 12.97 -10.80
CA ARG A 143 10.58 13.10 -9.77
C ARG A 143 11.41 14.37 -9.96
N LYS A 144 11.74 14.69 -11.21
CA LYS A 144 12.51 15.89 -11.56
C LYS A 144 11.71 17.16 -11.29
N ASP A 145 10.41 17.10 -11.55
CA ASP A 145 9.54 18.28 -11.48
C ASP A 145 8.95 18.48 -10.08
N CYS A 146 8.68 17.41 -9.34
CA CYS A 146 7.95 17.47 -8.06
C CYS A 146 8.55 16.69 -6.89
N ASN A 147 9.64 15.94 -7.08
CA ASN A 147 10.29 15.11 -6.05
C ASN A 147 9.26 14.32 -5.21
N CYS A 148 8.28 13.77 -5.94
CA CYS A 148 7.08 13.19 -5.39
C CYS A 148 7.29 11.73 -4.98
N ASP A 149 7.06 11.41 -3.73
CA ASP A 149 7.03 10.07 -3.20
C ASP A 149 5.57 9.62 -3.11
N LEU A 150 5.24 8.52 -3.81
CA LEU A 150 3.92 7.92 -3.77
C LEU A 150 3.91 6.82 -2.72
N PHE A 151 3.07 7.01 -1.71
CA PHE A 151 2.95 6.09 -0.60
C PHE A 151 1.62 5.36 -0.71
N PHE A 152 1.66 4.02 -0.67
CA PHE A 152 0.48 3.16 -0.67
C PHE A 152 0.47 2.36 0.63
N TYR A 153 -0.63 2.44 1.36
CA TYR A 153 -0.79 1.83 2.68
C TYR A 153 -1.86 0.78 2.63
N LEU A 154 -1.63 -0.33 3.32
CA LEU A 154 -2.54 -1.47 3.41
C LEU A 154 -3.04 -1.55 4.86
N GLN A 155 -4.35 -1.49 5.07
CA GLN A 155 -5.02 -1.78 6.35
C GLN A 155 -5.73 -3.13 6.28
#